data_AF-A0A1E5SWC5-F1
#
_entry.id   AF-A0A1E5SWC5-F1
#
_cell.length_a   1.000
_cell.length_b   1.000
_cell.length_c   1.000
_cell.angle_alpha   90.00
_cell.angle_beta   90.00
_cell.angle_gamma   90.00
#
_symmetry.space_group_name_H-M   'P 1'
#
loop_
_entity.id
_entity.type
_entity.pdbx_description
1 polymer ?
#
loop_
_entity_poly.entity_id
_entity_poly.type
_entity_poly.pdbx_seq_one_letter_code
_entity_poly.pdbx_strand_id
1 'polypeptide(L)'
;MKINPIIPRLSFRYGLAGGLMAIVAFLVFFYLDQEPWRNLISFMLDILIVGLFSFLSIKDFRSNYNNGELRFYHGMSLGFICYSTIAFVFAIFYLVFMQWIEPDFLNMFIETAKSDMELRKDMILQGVESDPEIYFAEQLASLDKITKSSLIFDSFLKKLIFGIFLTPIFSIVLRTRQA
;
A
#
# COMPACT_ATOMS: atom_id res chain seq x y z
N MET A 1 11.17 15.22 -25.62
CA MET A 1 9.84 15.33 -24.98
C MET A 1 9.98 16.28 -23.80
N LYS A 2 9.45 17.52 -23.84
CA LYS A 2 9.55 18.45 -22.70
C LYS A 2 8.59 17.97 -21.61
N ILE A 3 9.13 17.49 -20.48
CA ILE A 3 8.33 17.08 -19.32
C ILE A 3 7.68 18.35 -18.77
N ASN A 4 6.35 18.37 -18.67
CA ASN A 4 5.65 19.50 -18.05
C ASN A 4 6.02 19.53 -16.55
N PRO A 5 6.69 20.59 -16.05
CA PRO A 5 7.19 20.64 -14.66
C PRO A 5 6.06 20.58 -13.61
N ILE A 6 4.80 20.78 -14.03
CA ILE A 6 3.63 20.70 -13.17
C ILE A 6 3.33 19.25 -12.74
N ILE A 7 3.58 18.26 -13.61
CA ILE A 7 3.26 16.83 -13.36
C ILE A 7 3.91 16.31 -12.06
N PRO A 8 5.25 16.39 -11.88
CA PRO A 8 5.87 15.89 -10.66
C PRO A 8 5.45 16.69 -9.42
N ARG A 9 5.35 18.01 -9.54
CA ARG A 9 4.98 18.89 -8.40
C ARG A 9 3.58 18.61 -7.90
N LEU A 10 2.61 18.44 -8.80
CA LEU A 10 1.22 18.17 -8.45
C LEU A 10 1.07 16.79 -7.82
N SER A 11 1.66 15.77 -8.46
CA SER A 11 1.58 14.39 -7.99
C SER A 11 2.23 14.21 -6.62
N PHE A 12 3.35 14.89 -6.38
CA PHE A 12 4.02 14.85 -5.09
C PHE A 12 3.16 15.45 -3.98
N ARG A 13 2.43 16.55 -4.23
CA ARG A 13 1.51 17.15 -3.24
C ARG A 13 0.38 16.20 -2.84
N TYR A 14 -0.29 15.59 -3.84
CA TYR A 14 -1.33 14.60 -3.57
C TYR A 14 -0.76 13.33 -2.92
N GLY A 15 0.45 12.92 -3.33
CA GLY A 15 1.12 11.77 -2.75
C GLY A 15 1.53 11.98 -1.29
N LEU A 16 2.00 13.18 -0.91
CA LEU A 16 2.24 13.53 0.49
C LEU A 16 0.95 13.53 1.30
N ALA A 17 -0.12 14.13 0.79
CA ALA A 17 -1.42 14.13 1.47
C ALA A 17 -1.98 12.71 1.65
N GLY A 18 -1.87 11.86 0.62
CA GLY A 18 -2.26 10.45 0.68
C GLY A 18 -1.39 9.64 1.64
N GLY A 19 -0.08 9.90 1.67
CA GLY A 19 0.85 9.27 2.61
C GLY A 19 0.51 9.62 4.06
N LEU A 20 0.26 10.90 4.35
CA LEU A 20 -0.19 11.35 5.67
C LEU A 20 -1.54 10.71 6.05
N MET A 21 -2.49 10.63 5.11
CA MET A 21 -3.77 9.97 5.37
C MET A 21 -3.61 8.48 5.67
N ALA A 22 -2.71 7.78 4.97
CA ALA A 22 -2.40 6.38 5.25
C ALA A 22 -1.77 6.19 6.63
N ILE A 23 -0.89 7.12 7.06
CA ILE A 23 -0.31 7.11 8.40
C ILE A 23 -1.40 7.29 9.46
N VAL A 24 -2.28 8.29 9.29
CA VAL A 24 -3.38 8.54 10.21
C VAL A 24 -4.30 7.33 10.29
N ALA A 25 -4.67 6.75 9.16
CA ALA A 25 -5.48 5.53 9.12
C ALA A 25 -4.80 4.40 9.92
N PHE A 26 -3.52 4.11 9.64
CA PHE A 26 -2.78 3.08 10.38
C PHE A 26 -2.79 3.32 11.89
N LEU A 27 -2.48 4.54 12.33
CA LEU A 27 -2.46 4.89 13.76
C LEU A 27 -3.83 4.74 14.40
N VAL A 28 -4.90 5.17 13.73
CA VAL A 28 -6.27 5.04 14.25
C VAL A 28 -6.64 3.57 14.44
N PHE A 29 -6.36 2.69 13.47
CA PHE A 29 -6.62 1.26 13.64
C PHE A 29 -5.76 0.67 14.76
N PHE A 30 -4.46 1.02 14.81
CA PHE A 30 -3.54 0.53 15.81
C PHE A 30 -4.00 0.86 17.25
N TYR A 31 -4.37 2.11 17.51
CA TYR A 31 -4.83 2.53 18.85
C TYR A 31 -6.26 2.09 19.21
N LEU A 32 -7.03 1.57 18.26
CA LEU A 32 -8.34 0.96 18.51
C LEU A 32 -8.23 -0.56 18.75
N ASP A 33 -7.02 -1.05 19.00
CA ASP A 33 -6.69 -2.48 19.11
C ASP A 33 -7.15 -3.28 17.87
N GLN A 34 -7.30 -2.60 16.75
CA GLN A 34 -7.60 -3.21 15.45
C GLN A 34 -6.28 -3.38 14.72
N GLU A 35 -5.70 -4.57 14.76
CA GLU A 35 -4.47 -4.93 14.04
C GLU A 35 -4.51 -4.49 12.55
N PRO A 36 -3.87 -3.35 12.18
CA PRO A 36 -4.09 -2.77 10.85
C PRO A 36 -3.57 -3.65 9.72
N TRP A 37 -2.63 -4.54 10.02
CA TRP A 37 -2.05 -5.50 9.09
C TRP A 37 -2.96 -6.70 8.79
N ARG A 38 -3.88 -7.03 9.71
CA ARG A 38 -4.81 -8.16 9.57
C ARG A 38 -6.18 -7.73 9.06
N ASN A 39 -6.63 -6.54 9.46
CA ASN A 39 -7.99 -6.11 9.21
C ASN A 39 -8.26 -5.87 7.71
N LEU A 40 -9.19 -6.63 7.14
CA LEU A 40 -9.63 -6.45 5.75
C LEU A 40 -10.09 -5.02 5.47
N ILE A 41 -10.69 -4.35 6.46
CA ILE A 41 -11.12 -2.95 6.35
C ILE A 41 -9.90 -2.03 6.20
N SER A 42 -8.85 -2.24 6.98
CA SER A 42 -7.59 -1.49 6.87
C SER A 42 -6.95 -1.69 5.50
N PHE A 43 -6.91 -2.93 5.01
CA PHE A 43 -6.42 -3.26 3.67
C PHE A 43 -7.23 -2.58 2.55
N MET A 44 -8.57 -2.58 2.66
CA MET A 44 -9.45 -1.88 1.71
C MET A 44 -9.26 -0.36 1.78
N LEU A 45 -9.06 0.20 2.97
CA LEU A 45 -8.79 1.62 3.14
C LEU A 45 -7.46 2.03 2.52
N ASP A 46 -6.40 1.22 2.63
CA ASP A 46 -5.13 1.47 1.96
C ASP A 46 -5.30 1.56 0.43
N ILE A 47 -6.05 0.62 -0.16
CA ILE A 47 -6.38 0.63 -1.59
C ILE A 47 -7.19 1.88 -1.96
N LEU A 48 -8.18 2.24 -1.13
CA LEU A 48 -9.00 3.43 -1.33
C LEU A 48 -8.18 4.72 -1.25
N ILE A 49 -7.25 4.84 -0.30
CA ILE A 49 -6.38 6.01 -0.15
C ILE A 49 -5.46 6.13 -1.37
N VAL A 50 -4.73 5.06 -1.73
CA VAL A 50 -3.85 5.06 -2.91
C VAL A 50 -4.65 5.39 -4.17
N GLY A 51 -5.82 4.78 -4.33
CA GLY A 51 -6.72 5.01 -5.45
C GLY A 51 -7.24 6.43 -5.53
N LEU A 52 -7.82 6.94 -4.44
CA LEU A 52 -8.43 8.26 -4.36
C LEU A 52 -7.42 9.36 -4.66
N PHE A 53 -6.26 9.35 -4.00
CA PHE A 53 -5.25 10.39 -4.20
C PHE A 53 -4.59 10.30 -5.59
N SER A 54 -4.41 9.10 -6.13
CA SER A 54 -3.95 8.93 -7.52
C SER A 54 -4.97 9.47 -8.52
N PHE A 55 -6.26 9.16 -8.31
CA PHE A 55 -7.34 9.66 -9.15
C PHE A 55 -7.47 11.18 -9.08
N LEU A 56 -7.43 11.77 -7.88
CA LEU A 56 -7.49 13.21 -7.67
C LEU A 56 -6.31 13.93 -8.35
N SER A 57 -5.09 13.39 -8.24
CA SER A 57 -3.91 13.93 -8.93
C SER A 57 -4.11 13.99 -10.46
N ILE A 58 -4.61 12.89 -11.05
CA ILE A 58 -4.86 12.79 -12.49
C ILE A 58 -5.99 13.72 -12.93
N LYS A 59 -7.09 13.76 -12.17
CA LYS A 59 -8.26 14.60 -12.45
C LYS A 59 -7.91 16.08 -12.37
N ASP A 60 -7.17 16.49 -11.34
CA ASP A 60 -6.77 17.89 -11.13
C ASP A 60 -5.86 18.39 -12.26
N PHE A 61 -4.89 17.56 -12.68
CA PHE A 61 -4.07 17.89 -13.84
C PHE A 61 -4.90 18.13 -15.10
N ARG A 62 -5.87 17.25 -15.39
CA ARG A 62 -6.75 17.38 -16.55
C ARG A 62 -7.56 18.67 -16.49
N SER A 63 -8.24 18.92 -15.37
CA SER A 63 -9.19 20.03 -15.24
C SER A 63 -8.52 21.39 -15.14
N ASN A 64 -7.42 21.50 -14.38
CA ASN A 64 -6.87 22.79 -13.98
C ASN A 64 -5.54 23.15 -14.66
N TYR A 65 -4.84 22.18 -15.27
CA TYR A 65 -3.48 22.41 -15.77
C TYR A 65 -3.23 22.02 -17.23
N ASN A 66 -4.11 21.23 -17.84
CA ASN A 66 -3.92 20.77 -19.22
C ASN A 66 -5.15 20.96 -20.12
N ASN A 67 -5.94 22.01 -19.84
CA ASN A 67 -7.09 22.43 -20.66
C ASN A 67 -8.10 21.30 -20.98
N GLY A 68 -8.30 20.37 -20.04
CA GLY A 68 -9.22 19.24 -20.24
C GLY A 68 -8.64 18.08 -21.05
N GLU A 69 -7.43 18.21 -21.60
CA GLU A 69 -6.74 17.14 -22.32
C GLU A 69 -6.02 16.20 -21.36
N LEU A 70 -6.20 14.89 -21.55
CA LEU A 70 -5.43 13.88 -20.85
C LEU A 70 -5.05 12.75 -21.80
N ARG A 71 -3.74 12.56 -21.97
CA ARG A 71 -3.17 11.39 -22.66
C ARG A 71 -2.81 10.32 -21.65
N PHE A 72 -2.79 9.07 -22.09
CA PHE A 72 -2.52 7.92 -21.23
C PHE A 72 -1.21 8.07 -20.43
N TYR A 73 -0.12 8.53 -21.07
CA TYR A 73 1.16 8.73 -20.38
C TYR A 73 1.10 9.82 -19.28
N HIS A 74 0.26 10.85 -19.43
CA HIS A 74 0.08 11.86 -18.38
C HIS A 74 -0.51 11.21 -17.13
N GLY A 75 -1.58 10.43 -17.30
CA GLY A 75 -2.20 9.70 -16.19
C GLY A 75 -1.24 8.71 -15.55
N MET A 76 -0.50 7.94 -16.35
CA MET A 76 0.49 6.98 -15.85
C MET A 76 1.60 7.66 -15.05
N SER A 77 2.18 8.76 -15.54
CA SER A 77 3.23 9.49 -14.81
C SER A 77 2.70 10.14 -13.54
N LEU A 78 1.51 10.76 -13.58
CA LEU A 78 0.91 11.39 -12.40
C LEU A 78 0.60 10.36 -11.31
N GLY A 79 -0.03 9.24 -11.69
CA GLY A 79 -0.32 8.16 -10.76
C GLY A 79 0.94 7.54 -10.20
N PHE A 80 1.93 7.20 -11.06
CA PHE A 80 3.22 6.63 -10.65
C PHE A 80 3.90 7.45 -9.56
N ILE A 81 4.05 8.76 -9.77
CA ILE A 81 4.70 9.65 -8.81
C ILE A 81 3.85 9.73 -7.53
N CYS A 82 2.52 9.82 -7.66
CA CYS A 82 1.62 9.92 -6.52
C CYS A 82 1.70 8.69 -5.61
N TYR A 83 1.41 7.48 -6.12
CA TYR A 83 1.41 6.27 -5.29
C TYR A 83 2.81 5.91 -4.79
N SER A 84 3.87 6.20 -5.56
CA SER A 84 5.25 5.98 -5.10
C SER A 84 5.59 6.89 -3.93
N THR A 85 5.11 8.14 -3.96
CA THR A 85 5.25 9.08 -2.83
C THR A 85 4.47 8.59 -1.61
N ILE A 86 3.23 8.12 -1.79
CA ILE A 86 2.42 7.54 -0.69
C ILE A 86 3.17 6.36 -0.05
N ALA A 87 3.63 5.40 -0.88
CA ALA A 87 4.34 4.23 -0.42
C ALA A 87 5.62 4.59 0.33
N PHE A 88 6.39 5.56 -0.18
CA PHE A 88 7.63 6.00 0.43
C PHE A 88 7.43 6.73 1.76
N VAL A 89 6.47 7.66 1.82
CA VAL A 89 6.11 8.37 3.05
C VAL A 89 5.65 7.38 4.12
N PHE A 90 4.81 6.42 3.74
CA PHE A 90 4.34 5.40 4.67
C PHE A 90 5.48 4.48 5.12
N ALA A 91 6.38 4.07 4.23
CA ALA A 91 7.53 3.23 4.58
C ALA A 91 8.48 3.92 5.57
N ILE A 92 8.73 5.22 5.39
CA ILE A 92 9.51 6.03 6.36
C ILE A 92 8.80 6.07 7.71
N PHE A 93 7.50 6.35 7.72
CA PHE A 93 6.73 6.32 8.96
C PHE A 93 6.81 4.94 9.62
N TYR A 94 6.66 3.86 8.87
CA TYR A 94 6.65 2.51 9.42
C TYR A 94 8.02 2.09 9.98
N LEU A 95 9.11 2.56 9.36
CA LEU A 95 10.45 2.47 9.93
C LEU A 95 10.53 3.22 11.26
N VAL A 96 10.10 4.49 11.28
CA VAL A 96 10.11 5.33 12.49
C VAL A 96 9.29 4.69 13.61
N PHE A 97 8.13 4.16 13.24
CA PHE A 97 7.18 3.52 14.13
C PHE A 97 7.81 2.30 14.81
N MET A 98 8.35 1.35 14.05
CA MET A 98 8.97 0.14 14.60
C MET A 98 10.33 0.36 15.27
N GLN A 99 10.98 1.51 15.05
CA GLN A 99 12.27 1.80 15.66
C GLN A 99 12.16 2.62 16.94
N TRP A 100 11.22 3.57 17.01
CA TRP A 100 11.15 4.54 18.11
C TRP A 100 9.79 4.63 18.80
N ILE A 101 8.67 4.40 18.10
CA ILE A 101 7.34 4.57 18.69
C ILE A 101 6.90 3.27 19.39
N GLU A 102 6.94 2.15 18.66
CA GLU A 102 6.58 0.82 19.14
C GLU A 102 7.69 -0.19 18.78
N PRO A 103 8.79 -0.24 19.57
CA PRO A 103 9.92 -1.13 19.29
C PRO A 103 9.57 -2.62 19.28
N ASP A 104 8.57 -2.99 20.09
CA ASP A 104 8.05 -4.36 20.28
C ASP A 104 7.03 -4.79 19.22
N PHE A 105 6.66 -3.88 18.32
CA PHE A 105 5.69 -4.15 17.26
C PHE A 105 6.00 -5.40 16.43
N LEU A 106 7.28 -5.67 16.15
CA LEU A 106 7.66 -6.86 15.38
C LEU A 106 7.31 -8.16 16.13
N ASN A 107 7.56 -8.21 17.44
CA ASN A 107 7.25 -9.39 18.25
C ASN A 107 5.74 -9.60 18.31
N MET A 108 4.99 -8.52 18.59
CA MET A 108 3.53 -8.51 18.55
C MET A 108 3.00 -9.04 17.20
N PHE A 109 3.56 -8.56 16.09
CA PHE A 109 3.20 -9.01 14.75
C PHE A 109 3.45 -10.51 14.55
N ILE A 110 4.62 -11.02 14.95
CA ILE A 110 4.99 -12.44 14.80
C ILE A 110 4.11 -13.33 15.67
N GLU A 111 3.89 -12.96 16.93
CA GLU A 111 3.02 -13.73 17.84
C GLU A 111 1.59 -13.80 17.32
N THR A 112 1.08 -12.68 16.82
CA THR A 112 -0.23 -12.60 16.20
C THR A 112 -0.30 -13.47 14.94
N ALA A 113 0.70 -13.37 14.05
CA ALA A 113 0.75 -14.17 12.84
C ALA A 113 0.80 -15.68 13.14
N LYS A 114 1.54 -16.09 14.19
CA LYS A 114 1.57 -17.47 14.67
C LYS A 114 0.21 -17.92 15.19
N SER A 115 -0.44 -17.08 16.00
CA SER A 115 -1.78 -17.36 16.52
C SER A 115 -2.80 -17.51 15.38
N ASP A 116 -2.79 -16.60 14.40
CA ASP A 116 -3.67 -16.67 13.23
C ASP A 116 -3.42 -17.93 12.39
N MET A 117 -2.16 -18.35 12.28
CA MET A 117 -1.77 -19.54 11.55
C MET A 117 -2.25 -20.83 12.25
N GLU A 118 -2.13 -20.90 13.57
CA GLU A 118 -2.69 -21.99 14.38
C GLU A 118 -4.22 -22.06 14.28
N LEU A 119 -4.90 -20.91 14.36
CA LEU A 119 -6.36 -20.84 14.19
C LEU A 119 -6.84 -21.31 12.82
N ARG A 120 -5.99 -21.21 11.80
CA ARG A 120 -6.29 -21.59 10.41
C ARG A 120 -5.61 -22.89 10.01
N LYS A 121 -5.02 -23.63 10.94
CA LYS A 121 -4.22 -24.83 10.67
C LYS A 121 -4.96 -25.83 9.79
N ASP A 122 -6.22 -26.14 10.12
CA ASP A 122 -7.02 -27.10 9.35
C ASP A 122 -7.26 -26.64 7.90
N MET A 123 -7.40 -25.33 7.67
CA MET A 123 -7.51 -24.77 6.32
C MET A 123 -6.18 -24.78 5.57
N ILE A 124 -5.08 -24.53 6.26
CA ILE A 124 -3.72 -24.51 5.67
C ILE A 124 -3.31 -25.92 5.25
N LEU A 125 -3.66 -26.93 6.05
CA LEU A 125 -3.34 -28.33 5.76
C LEU A 125 -4.28 -28.95 4.72
N GLN A 126 -5.37 -28.27 4.37
CA GLN A 126 -6.30 -28.73 3.37
C GLN A 126 -5.62 -28.79 1.99
N GLY A 127 -5.42 -30.00 1.47
CA GLY A 127 -4.76 -30.23 0.18
C GLY A 127 -3.24 -30.43 0.26
N VAL A 128 -2.66 -30.56 1.46
CA VAL A 128 -1.28 -31.00 1.64
C VAL A 128 -1.23 -32.53 1.58
N GLU A 129 -0.73 -33.07 0.48
CA GLU A 129 -0.73 -34.53 0.21
C GLU A 129 0.37 -35.28 0.99
N SER A 130 1.48 -34.61 1.32
CA SER A 130 2.65 -35.21 1.98
C SER A 130 3.09 -34.38 3.18
N ASP A 131 3.31 -35.06 4.30
CA ASP A 131 3.84 -34.53 5.57
C ASP A 131 3.22 -33.20 6.05
N PRO A 132 1.89 -33.14 6.31
CA PRO A 132 1.20 -31.92 6.74
C PRO A 132 1.82 -31.26 7.98
N GLU A 133 2.25 -32.07 8.95
CA GLU A 133 2.85 -31.56 10.19
C GLU A 133 4.23 -30.91 9.94
N ILE A 134 5.03 -31.47 9.04
CA ILE A 134 6.33 -30.89 8.67
C ILE A 134 6.10 -29.57 7.92
N TYR A 135 5.20 -29.56 6.94
CA TYR A 135 4.84 -28.35 6.21
C TYR A 135 4.39 -27.23 7.16
N PHE A 136 3.51 -27.54 8.11
CA PHE A 136 3.04 -26.55 9.08
C PHE A 136 4.16 -26.05 10.00
N ALA A 137 5.01 -26.94 10.49
CA ALA A 137 6.14 -26.57 11.34
C ALA A 137 7.14 -25.65 10.60
N GLU A 138 7.42 -25.93 9.34
CA GLU A 138 8.28 -25.08 8.50
C GLU A 138 7.69 -23.69 8.29
N GLN A 139 6.39 -23.61 8.01
CA GLN A 139 5.68 -22.35 7.84
C GLN A 139 5.68 -21.53 9.14
N LEU A 140 5.46 -22.17 10.30
CA LEU A 140 5.50 -21.50 11.60
C LEU A 140 6.91 -20.99 11.93
N ALA A 141 7.94 -21.78 11.61
CA ALA A 141 9.34 -21.38 11.75
C ALA A 141 9.75 -20.27 10.76
N SER A 142 9.05 -20.13 9.64
CA SER A 142 9.29 -19.05 8.68
C SER A 142 8.87 -17.68 9.23
N LEU A 143 7.87 -17.63 10.12
CA LEU A 143 7.41 -16.40 10.78
C LEU A 143 8.49 -15.80 11.68
N ASP A 144 9.33 -16.63 12.30
CA ASP A 144 10.46 -16.16 13.12
C ASP A 144 11.59 -15.52 12.30
N LYS A 145 11.58 -15.71 10.98
CA LYS A 145 12.54 -15.09 10.06
C LYS A 145 12.08 -13.70 9.60
N ILE A 146 10.88 -13.27 9.99
CA ILE A 146 10.37 -11.94 9.65
C ILE A 146 11.20 -10.89 10.37
N THR A 147 11.70 -9.93 9.60
CA THR A 147 12.50 -8.81 10.11
C THR A 147 11.76 -7.49 9.92
N LYS A 148 12.12 -6.46 10.70
CA LYS A 148 11.58 -5.10 10.54
C LYS A 148 11.71 -4.63 9.08
N SER A 149 12.88 -4.85 8.47
CA SER A 149 13.15 -4.49 7.07
C SER A 149 12.22 -5.22 6.09
N SER A 150 11.96 -6.51 6.31
CA SER A 150 11.03 -7.27 5.46
C SER A 150 9.60 -6.73 5.53
N LEU A 151 9.13 -6.32 6.72
CA LEU A 151 7.79 -5.73 6.88
C LEU A 151 7.67 -4.34 6.24
N ILE A 152 8.71 -3.51 6.37
CA ILE A 152 8.76 -2.20 5.70
C ILE A 152 8.71 -2.38 4.19
N PHE A 153 9.51 -3.30 3.67
CA PHE A 153 9.57 -3.57 2.24
C PHE A 153 8.26 -4.16 1.72
N ASP A 154 7.65 -5.09 2.44
CA ASP A 154 6.34 -5.68 2.10
C ASP A 154 5.24 -4.62 2.04
N SER A 155 5.13 -3.76 3.06
CA SER A 155 4.16 -2.66 3.08
C SER A 155 4.37 -1.66 1.94
N PHE A 156 5.63 -1.30 1.68
CA PHE A 156 6.01 -0.44 0.57
C PHE A 156 5.58 -1.05 -0.77
N LEU A 157 5.91 -2.33 -0.99
CA LEU A 157 5.62 -3.04 -2.22
C LEU A 157 4.12 -3.21 -2.46
N LYS A 158 3.34 -3.56 -1.43
CA LYS A 158 1.88 -3.68 -1.51
C LYS A 158 1.24 -2.37 -1.99
N LYS A 159 1.65 -1.24 -1.43
CA LYS A 159 1.14 0.09 -1.84
C LYS A 159 1.52 0.46 -3.28
N LEU A 160 2.73 0.09 -3.72
CA LEU A 160 3.12 0.23 -5.13
C LEU A 160 2.24 -0.63 -6.04
N ILE A 161 2.00 -1.88 -5.68
CA ILE A 161 1.19 -2.82 -6.46
C ILE A 161 -0.23 -2.27 -6.64
N PHE A 162 -0.88 -1.77 -5.59
CA PHE A 162 -2.20 -1.14 -5.70
C PHE A 162 -2.18 0.03 -6.69
N GLY A 163 -1.16 0.88 -6.59
CA GLY A 163 -0.98 2.00 -7.51
C GLY A 163 -0.78 1.58 -8.96
N ILE A 164 0.01 0.53 -9.21
CA ILE A 164 0.27 -0.04 -10.54
C ILE A 164 -1.02 -0.55 -11.19
N PHE A 165 -1.93 -1.16 -10.43
CA PHE A 165 -3.21 -1.64 -10.97
C PHE A 165 -4.25 -0.54 -11.17
N LEU A 166 -4.34 0.42 -10.23
CA LEU A 166 -5.36 1.47 -10.27
C LEU A 166 -5.05 2.57 -11.28
N THR A 167 -3.77 2.93 -11.43
CA THR A 167 -3.34 4.05 -12.28
C THR A 167 -3.72 3.86 -13.76
N PRO A 168 -3.51 2.69 -14.40
CA PRO A 168 -3.95 2.46 -15.77
C PRO A 168 -5.46 2.63 -15.94
N ILE A 169 -6.26 2.16 -14.97
CA ILE A 169 -7.72 2.29 -14.99
C ILE A 169 -8.11 3.77 -15.02
N PHE A 170 -7.58 4.56 -14.08
CA PHE A 170 -7.87 6.01 -14.04
C PHE A 170 -7.38 6.75 -15.28
N SER A 171 -6.20 6.36 -15.79
CA SER A 171 -5.61 6.94 -17.00
C SER A 171 -6.45 6.69 -18.24
N ILE A 172 -7.14 5.54 -18.32
CA ILE A 172 -8.07 5.21 -19.40
C ILE A 172 -9.40 5.94 -19.20
N VAL A 173 -9.97 5.89 -17.99
CA VAL A 173 -11.27 6.50 -17.66
C VAL A 173 -11.26 8.02 -17.88
N LEU A 174 -10.18 8.69 -17.49
CA LEU A 174 -10.05 10.14 -17.62
C LEU A 174 -9.47 10.59 -18.96
N ARG A 175 -9.10 9.65 -19.85
CA ARG A 175 -8.53 9.97 -21.16
C ARG A 175 -9.52 10.77 -22.01
N THR A 176 -9.06 11.84 -22.62
CA THR A 176 -9.85 12.58 -23.60
C THR A 176 -10.05 11.71 -24.83
N ARG A 177 -11.31 11.40 -25.15
CA ARG A 177 -11.68 10.79 -26.43
C ARG A 177 -11.62 11.89 -27.48
N GLN A 178 -10.69 11.80 -28.42
CA GLN A 178 -10.76 12.63 -29.62
C GLN A 178 -12.03 12.18 -30.35
N ALA A 179 -12.98 13.12 -30.52
CA ALA A 179 -14.12 12.95 -31.41
C ALA A 179 -13.68 13.19 -32.85
#